data_AF-A0A970RLT7-F1
#
_entry.id   AF-A0A970RLT7-F1
#
_cell.length_a   1.000
_cell.length_b   1.000
_cell.length_c   1.000
_cell.angle_alpha   90.00
_cell.angle_beta   90.00
_cell.angle_gamma   90.00
#
_symmetry.space_group_name_H-M   'P 1'
#
loop_
_entity.id
_entity.type
_entity.pdbx_description
1 polymer ?
#
loop_
_entity_poly.entity_id
_entity_poly.type
_entity_poly.pdbx_seq_one_letter_code
_entity_poly.pdbx_strand_id
1 'polypeptide(L)'
;MRISSTVLGTGVAAFIVVAVALLMIFGLWNDEQSKVPAKFTTGQFAGLNNPSDIRGSYTFEDIEHYFSVPAETIAQAFALDTSQKGANEYKAKDLEELYKDIDNGEVGTDSIKWFVSLYDQVPYEPEATTLLPESAIRILADLGSIDETTATVLTARSIAINQTYATSATQEHDVASEEMIIKGNTTYSDLLIWGLDAETIESIVGYPITDRTIKLRDDFSQKGLEFSVYKNVLQEALNIL
;
A
#
# COMPACT_ATOMS: atom_id res chain seq x y z
N MET A 1 -35.96 -22.47 -50.29
CA MET A 1 -34.54 -22.89 -50.35
C MET A 1 -34.20 -23.50 -48.99
N ARG A 2 -33.88 -24.80 -48.92
CA ARG A 2 -33.48 -25.46 -47.66
C ARG A 2 -31.97 -25.32 -47.52
N ILE A 3 -31.53 -24.49 -46.58
CA ILE A 3 -30.11 -24.37 -46.24
C ILE A 3 -29.75 -25.59 -45.39
N SER A 4 -28.68 -26.30 -45.73
CA SER A 4 -28.21 -27.43 -44.91
C SER A 4 -27.65 -26.92 -43.59
N SER A 5 -27.91 -27.65 -42.51
CA SER A 5 -27.44 -27.29 -41.16
C SER A 5 -25.92 -27.09 -41.11
N THR A 6 -25.18 -27.81 -41.94
CA THR A 6 -23.72 -27.70 -42.08
C THR A 6 -23.30 -26.35 -42.65
N VAL A 7 -23.95 -25.87 -43.72
CA VAL A 7 -23.64 -24.57 -44.35
C VAL A 7 -24.00 -23.43 -43.40
N LEU A 8 -25.10 -23.56 -42.66
CA LEU A 8 -25.49 -22.57 -41.66
C LEU A 8 -24.48 -22.50 -40.50
N GLY A 9 -24.05 -23.66 -39.98
CA GLY A 9 -23.08 -23.72 -38.88
C GLY A 9 -21.72 -23.12 -39.26
N THR A 10 -21.19 -23.47 -40.42
CA THR A 10 -19.92 -22.91 -40.91
C THR A 10 -20.01 -21.41 -41.19
N GLY A 11 -21.13 -20.96 -41.76
CA GLY A 11 -21.35 -19.53 -42.02
C GLY A 11 -21.39 -18.69 -40.75
N VAL A 12 -22.07 -19.18 -39.71
CA VAL A 12 -22.13 -18.50 -38.41
C VAL A 12 -20.75 -18.44 -37.75
N ALA A 13 -19.99 -19.54 -37.76
CA ALA A 13 -18.64 -19.56 -37.20
C ALA A 13 -17.70 -18.58 -37.92
N ALA A 14 -17.73 -18.57 -39.26
CA ALA A 14 -16.93 -17.64 -40.06
C ALA A 14 -17.32 -16.18 -39.79
N PHE A 15 -18.62 -15.90 -39.67
CA PHE A 15 -19.10 -14.55 -39.36
C PHE A 15 -18.62 -14.07 -37.99
N ILE A 16 -18.65 -14.91 -36.95
CA ILE A 16 -18.17 -14.55 -35.60
C ILE A 16 -16.67 -14.23 -35.63
N VAL A 17 -15.86 -15.06 -36.30
CA VAL A 17 -14.41 -14.83 -36.41
C VAL A 17 -14.11 -13.51 -37.12
N VAL A 18 -14.81 -13.23 -38.22
CA VAL A 18 -14.64 -11.97 -38.97
C VAL A 18 -15.11 -10.77 -38.13
N ALA A 19 -16.23 -10.87 -37.43
CA ALA A 19 -16.74 -9.80 -36.58
C ALA A 19 -15.77 -9.47 -35.42
N VAL A 20 -15.22 -10.50 -34.76
CA VAL A 20 -14.22 -10.34 -33.70
C VAL A 20 -12.93 -9.72 -34.24
N ALA A 21 -12.44 -10.16 -35.40
CA ALA A 21 -11.27 -9.57 -36.05
C ALA A 21 -11.48 -8.09 -36.41
N LEU A 22 -12.68 -7.72 -36.88
CA LEU A 22 -13.02 -6.33 -37.14
C LEU A 22 -13.07 -5.51 -35.84
N LEU A 23 -13.66 -6.03 -34.77
CA LEU A 23 -13.67 -5.35 -33.46
C LEU A 23 -12.25 -5.09 -32.92
N MET A 24 -11.32 -6.02 -33.12
CA MET A 24 -9.90 -5.83 -32.82
C MET A 24 -9.26 -4.75 -33.69
N ILE A 25 -9.46 -4.77 -35.02
CA ILE A 25 -8.87 -3.79 -35.96
C ILE A 25 -9.33 -2.36 -35.65
N PHE A 26 -10.60 -2.19 -35.29
CA PHE A 26 -11.17 -0.89 -34.96
C PHE A 26 -10.87 -0.44 -33.52
N GLY A 27 -10.13 -1.23 -32.73
CA GLY A 27 -9.83 -0.89 -31.32
C GLY A 27 -11.08 -0.77 -30.45
N LEU A 28 -12.21 -1.33 -30.89
CA LEU A 28 -13.48 -1.34 -30.14
C LEU A 28 -13.49 -2.43 -29.07
N TRP A 29 -12.50 -3.31 -29.10
CA TRP A 29 -12.22 -4.28 -28.06
C TRP A 29 -11.21 -3.69 -27.07
N ASN A 30 -11.70 -3.21 -25.92
CA ASN A 30 -10.86 -2.65 -24.87
C ASN A 30 -10.81 -3.63 -23.68
N ASP A 31 -9.69 -4.34 -23.52
CA ASP A 31 -9.47 -5.32 -22.44
C ASP A 31 -8.94 -4.69 -21.14
N GLU A 32 -8.67 -3.39 -21.15
CA GLU A 32 -8.30 -2.67 -19.94
C GLU A 32 -9.55 -2.49 -19.06
N GLN A 33 -9.78 -3.47 -18.19
CA GLN A 33 -10.54 -3.27 -16.97
C GLN A 33 -9.97 -2.02 -16.28
N SER A 34 -10.72 -0.92 -16.35
CA SER A 34 -10.36 0.31 -15.64
C SER A 34 -10.10 -0.04 -14.17
N LYS A 35 -8.87 0.18 -13.72
CA LYS A 35 -8.47 0.01 -12.32
C LYS A 35 -8.74 1.29 -11.52
N VAL A 36 -9.65 2.14 -11.99
CA VAL A 36 -10.08 3.32 -11.23
C VAL A 36 -11.07 2.83 -10.16
N PRO A 37 -10.74 2.95 -8.88
CA PRO A 37 -11.62 2.52 -7.81
C PRO A 37 -12.85 3.43 -7.72
N ALA A 38 -13.97 2.85 -7.30
CA ALA A 38 -15.15 3.59 -6.91
C ALA A 38 -14.84 4.54 -5.76
N LYS A 39 -15.48 5.71 -5.76
CA LYS A 39 -15.36 6.70 -4.70
C LYS A 39 -16.52 6.60 -3.71
N PHE A 40 -16.30 7.02 -2.47
CA PHE A 40 -17.41 7.31 -1.56
C PHE A 40 -18.31 8.38 -2.17
N THR A 41 -19.62 8.15 -2.16
CA THR A 41 -20.61 9.06 -2.79
C THR A 41 -21.25 10.01 -1.80
N THR A 42 -21.21 9.69 -0.51
CA THR A 42 -21.84 10.46 0.57
C THR A 42 -21.01 10.39 1.85
N GLY A 43 -21.34 11.21 2.85
CA GLY A 43 -20.64 11.27 4.13
C GLY A 43 -19.35 12.09 4.10
N GLN A 44 -18.62 12.09 5.22
CA GLN A 44 -17.39 12.90 5.37
C GLN A 44 -16.24 12.47 4.46
N PHE A 45 -16.30 11.26 3.90
CA PHE A 45 -15.28 10.69 3.01
C PHE A 45 -15.66 10.84 1.52
N ALA A 46 -16.76 11.54 1.20
CA ALA A 46 -17.24 11.67 -0.17
C ALA A 46 -16.17 12.22 -1.11
N GLY A 47 -15.97 11.56 -2.26
CA GLY A 47 -14.96 11.92 -3.25
C GLY A 47 -13.60 11.23 -3.07
N LEU A 48 -13.34 10.62 -1.90
CA LEU A 48 -12.20 9.74 -1.68
C LEU A 48 -12.42 8.37 -2.31
N ASN A 49 -11.35 7.72 -2.74
CA ASN A 49 -11.40 6.36 -3.26
C ASN A 49 -11.78 5.39 -2.13
N ASN A 50 -12.63 4.41 -2.43
CA ASN A 50 -13.13 3.46 -1.45
C ASN A 50 -12.28 2.18 -1.48
N PRO A 51 -11.59 1.83 -0.37
CA PRO A 51 -10.77 0.61 -0.31
C PRO A 51 -11.54 -0.67 -0.65
N SER A 52 -12.87 -0.69 -0.47
CA SER A 52 -13.67 -1.87 -0.80
C SER A 52 -13.58 -2.29 -2.28
N ASP A 53 -13.26 -1.36 -3.18
CA ASP A 53 -13.13 -1.62 -4.63
C ASP A 53 -11.71 -2.01 -5.07
N ILE A 54 -10.76 -2.14 -4.14
CA ILE A 54 -9.47 -2.77 -4.44
C ILE A 54 -9.73 -4.20 -4.89
N ARG A 55 -9.18 -4.59 -6.04
CA ARG A 55 -9.38 -5.92 -6.62
C ARG A 55 -8.08 -6.70 -6.55
N GLY A 56 -8.18 -8.03 -6.53
CA GLY A 56 -6.99 -8.89 -6.49
C GLY A 56 -5.99 -8.65 -7.62
N SER A 57 -6.41 -8.08 -8.75
CA SER A 57 -5.54 -7.72 -9.88
C SER A 57 -4.78 -6.41 -9.72
N TYR A 58 -5.10 -5.60 -8.71
CA TYR A 58 -4.41 -4.33 -8.44
C TYR A 58 -2.99 -4.65 -7.98
N THR A 59 -2.02 -3.99 -8.60
CA THR A 59 -0.64 -3.95 -8.11
C THR A 59 -0.55 -3.00 -6.93
N PHE A 60 0.54 -3.10 -6.15
CA PHE A 60 0.80 -2.13 -5.09
C PHE A 60 1.05 -0.74 -5.67
N GLU A 61 1.55 -0.63 -6.90
CA GLU A 61 1.60 0.65 -7.64
C GLU A 61 0.20 1.23 -7.90
N ASP A 62 -0.78 0.40 -8.29
CA ASP A 62 -2.16 0.88 -8.46
C ASP A 62 -2.71 1.39 -7.11
N ILE A 63 -2.44 0.67 -6.02
CA ILE A 63 -2.89 1.06 -4.69
C ILE A 63 -2.23 2.36 -4.24
N GLU A 64 -0.92 2.51 -4.44
CA GLU A 64 -0.18 3.74 -4.16
C GLU A 64 -0.78 4.92 -4.95
N HIS A 65 -1.04 4.73 -6.24
CA HIS A 65 -1.59 5.77 -7.10
C HIS A 65 -2.97 6.26 -6.64
N TYR A 66 -3.86 5.36 -6.21
CA TYR A 66 -5.24 5.72 -5.86
C TYR A 66 -5.48 5.99 -4.38
N PHE A 67 -4.68 5.40 -3.49
CA PHE A 67 -4.89 5.46 -2.04
C PHE A 67 -3.73 6.12 -1.29
N SER A 68 -2.67 6.56 -1.99
CA SER A 68 -1.51 7.24 -1.39
C SER A 68 -0.76 6.41 -0.34
N VAL A 69 -0.97 5.08 -0.34
CA VAL A 69 -0.24 4.14 0.51
C VAL A 69 0.97 3.62 -0.27
N PRO A 70 2.22 3.91 0.13
CA PRO A 70 3.39 3.54 -0.65
C PRO A 70 3.50 2.02 -0.84
N ALA A 71 3.86 1.59 -2.05
CA ALA A 71 4.02 0.16 -2.36
C ALA A 71 5.02 -0.52 -1.42
N GLU A 72 6.12 0.17 -1.07
CA GLU A 72 7.11 -0.30 -0.10
C GLU A 72 6.52 -0.46 1.31
N THR A 73 5.67 0.47 1.74
CA THR A 73 4.97 0.36 3.04
C THR A 73 4.05 -0.85 3.07
N ILE A 74 3.32 -1.10 1.98
CA ILE A 74 2.48 -2.30 1.86
C ILE A 74 3.35 -3.55 1.88
N ALA A 75 4.43 -3.60 1.11
CA ALA A 75 5.34 -4.75 1.10
C ALA A 75 5.92 -5.05 2.49
N GLN A 76 6.34 -4.01 3.23
CA GLN A 76 6.85 -4.16 4.60
C GLN A 76 5.76 -4.58 5.59
N ALA A 77 4.56 -4.01 5.49
CA ALA A 77 3.41 -4.37 6.31
C ALA A 77 3.08 -5.85 6.16
N PHE A 78 3.19 -6.38 4.95
CA PHE A 78 2.96 -7.77 4.63
C PHE A 78 4.24 -8.61 4.56
N ALA A 79 5.35 -8.15 5.15
CA ALA A 79 6.62 -8.88 5.27
C ALA A 79 7.09 -9.56 3.95
N LEU A 80 6.94 -8.86 2.82
CA LEU A 80 7.29 -9.38 1.50
C LEU A 80 8.77 -9.21 1.19
N ASP A 81 9.36 -10.20 0.50
CA ASP A 81 10.73 -10.13 -0.01
C ASP A 81 10.80 -9.32 -1.31
N THR A 82 11.26 -8.07 -1.20
CA THR A 82 11.40 -7.17 -2.35
C THR A 82 12.74 -7.31 -3.11
N SER A 83 13.59 -8.27 -2.74
CA SER A 83 14.90 -8.47 -3.39
C SER A 83 14.81 -9.10 -4.78
N GLN A 84 13.79 -9.93 -5.02
CA GLN A 84 13.58 -10.64 -6.29
C GLN A 84 12.46 -10.05 -7.14
N LYS A 85 11.50 -9.37 -6.51
CA LYS A 85 10.32 -8.77 -7.14
C LYS A 85 10.08 -7.42 -6.49
N GLY A 86 10.01 -6.35 -7.28
CA GLY A 86 9.81 -5.01 -6.72
C GLY A 86 8.47 -4.90 -5.98
N ALA A 87 8.41 -4.07 -4.94
CA ALA A 87 7.19 -3.85 -4.16
C ALA A 87 6.00 -3.46 -5.07
N ASN A 88 6.26 -2.60 -6.05
CA ASN A 88 5.30 -2.11 -7.05
C ASN A 88 4.72 -3.22 -7.96
N GLU A 89 5.39 -4.37 -8.08
CA GLU A 89 4.97 -5.48 -8.94
C GLU A 89 4.06 -6.49 -8.24
N TYR A 90 4.00 -6.47 -6.90
CA TYR A 90 3.11 -7.34 -6.14
C TYR A 90 1.65 -6.96 -6.39
N LYS A 91 0.79 -7.96 -6.52
CA LYS A 91 -0.66 -7.79 -6.61
C LYS A 91 -1.33 -8.17 -5.30
N ALA A 92 -2.47 -7.56 -5.02
CA ALA A 92 -3.23 -7.85 -3.80
C ALA A 92 -3.55 -9.34 -3.64
N LYS A 93 -3.88 -10.04 -4.73
CA LYS A 93 -4.13 -11.51 -4.70
C LYS A 93 -2.87 -12.36 -4.48
N ASP A 94 -1.68 -11.81 -4.68
CA ASP A 94 -0.44 -12.60 -4.52
C ASP A 94 -0.26 -13.00 -3.05
N LEU A 95 -0.86 -12.25 -2.12
CA LEU A 95 -0.86 -12.57 -0.69
C LEU A 95 -1.50 -13.92 -0.39
N GLU A 96 -2.57 -14.29 -1.09
CA GLU A 96 -3.28 -15.56 -0.85
C GLU A 96 -2.36 -16.77 -1.06
N GLU A 97 -1.45 -16.69 -2.02
CA GLU A 97 -0.45 -17.74 -2.26
C GLU A 97 0.71 -17.67 -1.25
N LEU A 98 1.14 -16.46 -0.88
CA LEU A 98 2.25 -16.24 0.05
C LEU A 98 1.90 -16.67 1.49
N TYR A 99 0.61 -16.64 1.81
CA TYR A 99 0.07 -16.91 3.14
C TYR A 99 -0.86 -18.13 3.19
N LYS A 100 -0.79 -19.01 2.19
CA LYS A 100 -1.67 -20.20 2.08
C LYS A 100 -1.62 -21.17 3.25
N ASP A 101 -0.54 -21.16 4.04
CA ASP A 101 -0.27 -22.10 5.14
C ASP A 101 -0.68 -21.54 6.52
N ILE A 102 -1.63 -20.60 6.57
CA ILE A 102 -2.19 -20.09 7.84
C ILE A 102 -3.36 -20.97 8.29
N ASP A 103 -3.31 -21.39 9.54
CA ASP A 103 -4.46 -21.98 10.23
C ASP A 103 -5.41 -20.88 10.76
N ASN A 104 -6.72 -21.04 10.56
CA ASN A 104 -7.81 -20.21 11.11
C ASN A 104 -8.01 -18.79 10.54
N GLY A 105 -7.69 -18.57 9.27
CA GLY A 105 -8.10 -17.36 8.56
C GLY A 105 -7.37 -17.18 7.24
N GLU A 106 -7.43 -15.97 6.69
CA GLU A 106 -6.85 -15.65 5.39
C GLU A 106 -6.11 -14.31 5.44
N VAL A 107 -4.92 -14.28 4.83
CA VAL A 107 -4.25 -13.05 4.44
C VAL A 107 -4.28 -12.94 2.94
N GLY A 108 -5.05 -11.99 2.42
CA GLY A 108 -5.38 -11.93 1.00
C GLY A 108 -5.75 -10.52 0.54
N THR A 109 -6.53 -10.45 -0.55
CA THR A 109 -7.00 -9.17 -1.08
C THR A 109 -7.78 -8.36 -0.02
N ASP A 110 -8.58 -9.03 0.82
CA ASP A 110 -9.35 -8.38 1.88
C ASP A 110 -8.48 -7.75 2.97
N SER A 111 -7.34 -8.38 3.29
CA SER A 111 -6.36 -7.83 4.24
C SER A 111 -5.76 -6.53 3.74
N ILE A 112 -5.51 -6.41 2.43
CA ILE A 112 -5.03 -5.16 1.82
C ILE A 112 -6.09 -4.06 1.94
N LYS A 113 -7.37 -4.37 1.66
CA LYS A 113 -8.47 -3.41 1.83
C LYS A 113 -8.53 -2.89 3.26
N TRP A 114 -8.39 -3.80 4.22
CA TRP A 114 -8.39 -3.47 5.62
C TRP A 114 -7.20 -2.61 6.02
N PHE A 115 -5.98 -2.99 5.61
CA PHE A 115 -4.78 -2.21 5.87
C PHE A 115 -4.89 -0.78 5.31
N VAL A 116 -5.29 -0.64 4.04
CA VAL A 116 -5.46 0.68 3.39
C VAL A 116 -6.54 1.50 4.09
N SER A 117 -7.65 0.87 4.49
CA SER A 117 -8.70 1.59 5.22
C SER A 117 -8.26 2.13 6.57
N LEU A 118 -7.42 1.38 7.29
CA LEU A 118 -6.86 1.80 8.57
C LEU A 118 -5.83 2.90 8.35
N TYR A 119 -5.01 2.79 7.31
CA TYR A 119 -4.03 3.80 6.92
C TYR A 119 -4.69 5.15 6.62
N ASP A 120 -5.72 5.14 5.77
CA ASP A 120 -6.49 6.32 5.34
C ASP A 120 -7.55 6.78 6.36
N GLN A 121 -7.74 6.02 7.45
CA GLN A 121 -8.75 6.25 8.48
C GLN A 121 -10.18 6.35 7.93
N VAL A 122 -10.49 5.49 6.94
CA VAL A 122 -11.81 5.38 6.30
C VAL A 122 -12.52 4.10 6.73
N PRO A 123 -13.87 4.06 6.71
CA PRO A 123 -14.62 2.90 7.17
C PRO A 123 -14.47 1.73 6.20
N TYR A 124 -14.10 0.58 6.75
CA TYR A 124 -14.12 -0.71 6.08
C TYR A 124 -14.34 -1.80 7.11
N GLU A 125 -15.19 -2.77 6.78
CA GLU A 125 -15.40 -3.96 7.59
C GLU A 125 -14.85 -5.16 6.83
N PRO A 126 -13.75 -5.77 7.28
CA PRO A 126 -13.18 -6.95 6.64
C PRO A 126 -14.04 -8.19 6.91
N GLU A 127 -13.87 -9.23 6.10
CA GLU A 127 -14.50 -10.53 6.37
C GLU A 127 -14.05 -11.10 7.72
N ALA A 128 -14.88 -11.91 8.38
CA ALA A 128 -14.61 -12.38 9.74
C ALA A 128 -13.32 -13.22 9.85
N THR A 129 -12.92 -13.87 8.77
CA THR A 129 -11.72 -14.71 8.66
C THR A 129 -10.48 -13.94 8.22
N THR A 130 -10.62 -12.67 7.84
CA THR A 130 -9.50 -11.85 7.40
C THR A 130 -8.57 -11.55 8.55
N LEU A 131 -7.28 -11.77 8.32
CA LEU A 131 -6.20 -11.53 9.25
C LEU A 131 -5.26 -10.46 8.70
N LEU A 132 -4.53 -9.80 9.61
CA LEU A 132 -3.42 -8.91 9.28
C LEU A 132 -2.10 -9.44 9.87
N PRO A 133 -0.98 -9.31 9.16
CA PRO A 133 0.33 -9.51 9.77
C PRO A 133 0.54 -8.57 10.96
N GLU A 134 1.21 -9.04 12.02
CA GLU A 134 1.61 -8.18 13.14
C GLU A 134 2.48 -7.00 12.69
N SER A 135 3.30 -7.19 11.66
CA SER A 135 4.07 -6.12 11.01
C SER A 135 3.19 -5.01 10.45
N ALA A 136 2.02 -5.35 9.92
CA ALA A 136 1.07 -4.36 9.41
C ALA A 136 0.49 -3.52 10.54
N ILE A 137 0.13 -4.15 11.67
CA ILE A 137 -0.39 -3.47 12.86
C ILE A 137 0.66 -2.52 13.43
N ARG A 138 1.92 -2.99 13.56
CA ARG A 138 3.03 -2.16 14.03
C ARG A 138 3.22 -0.92 13.14
N ILE A 139 3.29 -1.11 11.82
CA ILE A 139 3.45 0.02 10.89
C ILE A 139 2.29 1.03 11.02
N LEU A 140 1.05 0.55 11.12
CA LEU A 140 -0.10 1.45 11.31
C LEU A 140 -0.03 2.23 12.64
N ALA A 141 0.44 1.58 13.72
CA ALA A 141 0.61 2.22 15.01
C ALA A 141 1.74 3.26 14.98
N ASP A 142 2.89 2.92 14.38
CA ASP A 142 4.06 3.80 14.25
C ASP A 142 3.74 5.04 13.39
N LEU A 143 2.86 4.91 12.39
CA LEU A 143 2.38 6.02 11.58
C LEU A 143 1.29 6.87 12.24
N GLY A 144 0.79 6.45 13.41
CA GLY A 144 -0.32 7.10 14.11
C GLY A 144 -1.68 6.91 13.43
N SER A 145 -1.79 5.97 12.48
CA SER A 145 -3.05 5.66 11.79
C SER A 145 -4.05 4.97 12.72
N ILE A 146 -3.55 4.22 13.70
CA ILE A 146 -4.34 3.56 14.76
C ILE A 146 -3.80 3.91 16.15
N ASP A 147 -4.65 3.91 17.15
CA ASP A 147 -4.26 4.06 18.56
C ASP A 147 -3.91 2.70 19.21
N GLU A 148 -3.32 2.75 20.42
CA GLU A 148 -2.92 1.55 21.18
C GLU A 148 -4.09 0.62 21.49
N THR A 149 -5.29 1.18 21.69
CA THR A 149 -6.50 0.39 21.96
C THR A 149 -6.90 -0.41 20.73
N THR A 150 -6.91 0.25 19.57
CA THR A 150 -7.20 -0.35 18.26
C THR A 150 -6.16 -1.39 17.91
N ALA A 151 -4.87 -1.09 18.10
CA ALA A 151 -3.79 -2.04 17.91
C ALA A 151 -4.00 -3.32 18.73
N THR A 152 -4.36 -3.19 20.01
CA THR A 152 -4.64 -4.32 20.90
C THR A 152 -5.80 -5.19 20.38
N VAL A 153 -6.87 -4.58 19.87
CA VAL A 153 -7.99 -5.32 19.28
C VAL A 153 -7.58 -6.01 17.98
N LEU A 154 -6.79 -5.35 17.14
CA LEU A 154 -6.31 -5.90 15.87
C LEU A 154 -5.38 -7.10 16.08
N THR A 155 -4.58 -7.12 17.16
CA THR A 155 -3.71 -8.26 17.47
C THR A 155 -4.49 -9.57 17.63
N ALA A 156 -5.75 -9.52 18.09
CA ALA A 156 -6.61 -10.71 18.19
C ALA A 156 -6.99 -11.31 16.81
N ARG A 157 -6.84 -10.53 15.74
CA ARG A 157 -7.08 -10.91 14.34
C ARG A 157 -5.80 -10.79 13.52
N SER A 158 -4.67 -11.15 14.14
CA SER A 158 -3.36 -11.05 13.54
C SER A 158 -2.61 -12.37 13.47
N ILE A 159 -1.59 -12.41 12.62
CA ILE A 159 -0.65 -13.52 12.55
C ILE A 159 0.79 -13.02 12.73
N ALA A 160 1.52 -13.73 13.59
CA ALA A 160 2.97 -13.59 13.68
C ALA A 160 3.60 -14.36 12.52
N ILE A 161 4.37 -13.65 11.69
CA ILE A 161 5.09 -14.28 10.59
C ILE A 161 6.47 -14.66 11.12
N ASN A 162 6.68 -15.95 11.38
CA ASN A 162 8.00 -16.51 11.66
C ASN A 162 8.77 -16.86 10.37
N GLN A 163 8.39 -16.29 9.22
CA GLN A 163 9.15 -16.48 7.99
C GLN A 163 10.39 -15.59 8.03
N THR A 164 11.50 -16.23 8.38
CA THR A 164 12.85 -15.77 8.10
C THR A 164 13.04 -15.69 6.58
N TYR A 165 12.57 -14.62 5.96
CA TYR A 165 13.18 -14.17 4.71
C TYR A 165 14.54 -13.60 5.09
N ALA A 166 15.57 -14.44 4.94
CA ALA A 166 16.95 -14.05 5.12
C ALA A 166 17.33 -13.01 4.07
N THR A 167 17.04 -11.74 4.35
CA THR A 167 18.07 -10.72 4.12
C THR A 167 18.88 -10.66 5.41
N SER A 168 20.18 -10.94 5.27
CA SER A 168 21.16 -10.65 6.31
C SER A 168 21.14 -9.15 6.61
N ALA A 169 20.41 -8.78 7.65
CA ALA A 169 20.81 -7.81 8.64
C ALA A 169 20.16 -8.24 9.95
N THR A 170 20.89 -9.02 10.73
CA THR A 170 20.65 -9.07 12.17
C THR A 170 20.75 -7.65 12.70
N GLN A 171 19.62 -7.05 13.04
CA GLN A 171 19.55 -6.19 14.22
C GLN A 171 18.36 -6.69 15.03
N GLU A 172 18.69 -7.45 16.07
CA GLU A 172 17.89 -7.55 17.27
C GLU A 172 17.50 -6.14 17.68
N HIS A 173 16.21 -5.82 17.72
CA HIS A 173 15.72 -4.69 18.50
C HIS A 173 15.78 -5.13 19.97
N ASP A 174 17.00 -5.24 20.48
CA ASP A 174 17.27 -5.07 21.89
C ASP A 174 17.15 -3.57 22.16
N VAL A 175 16.58 -3.25 23.32
CA VAL A 175 16.25 -1.88 23.71
C VAL A 175 17.55 -1.22 24.16
N ALA A 176 18.38 -0.82 23.19
CA ALA A 176 19.65 -0.17 23.44
C ALA A 176 19.83 1.03 22.51
N SER A 177 20.08 2.16 23.16
CA SER A 177 20.23 3.51 22.64
C SER A 177 21.31 3.57 21.56
N GLU A 178 20.92 3.56 20.28
CA GLU A 178 21.81 3.93 19.16
C GLU A 178 21.22 5.12 18.40
N GLU A 179 22.06 6.13 18.20
CA GLU A 179 21.74 7.50 17.82
C GLU A 179 20.83 7.61 16.57
N MET A 180 19.66 8.26 16.72
CA MET A 180 18.70 8.53 15.64
C MET A 180 19.25 9.57 14.64
N ILE A 181 20.12 9.15 13.70
CA ILE A 181 20.84 10.09 12.81
C ILE A 181 20.11 10.31 11.47
N ILE A 182 19.77 11.56 11.15
CA ILE A 182 19.20 11.99 9.86
C ILE A 182 20.23 11.87 8.73
N LYS A 183 19.87 11.17 7.65
CA LYS A 183 20.68 10.95 6.44
C LYS A 183 19.96 11.52 5.20
N GLY A 184 20.65 11.52 4.05
CA GLY A 184 20.11 12.10 2.81
C GLY A 184 18.93 11.35 2.19
N ASN A 185 18.61 10.16 2.69
CA ASN A 185 17.45 9.36 2.31
C ASN A 185 16.34 9.37 3.38
N THR A 186 16.52 10.08 4.49
CA THR A 186 15.51 10.21 5.54
C THR A 186 14.30 10.98 5.01
N THR A 187 13.11 10.47 5.31
CA THR A 187 11.80 11.02 4.95
C THR A 187 11.12 11.63 6.18
N TYR A 188 10.02 12.36 5.99
CA TYR A 188 9.23 12.82 7.13
C TYR A 188 8.63 11.65 7.92
N SER A 189 8.24 10.57 7.24
CA SER A 189 7.80 9.33 7.89
C SER A 189 8.85 8.78 8.85
N ASP A 190 10.13 8.78 8.47
CA ASP A 190 11.21 8.33 9.36
C ASP A 190 11.30 9.20 10.64
N LEU A 191 11.17 10.52 10.51
CA LEU A 191 11.19 11.43 11.66
C LEU A 191 10.01 11.19 12.61
N LEU A 192 8.83 10.93 12.05
CA LEU A 192 7.63 10.60 12.82
C LEU A 192 7.79 9.27 13.57
N ILE A 193 8.36 8.25 12.90
CA ILE A 193 8.69 6.95 13.49
C ILE A 193 9.70 7.11 14.64
N TRP A 194 10.64 8.05 14.51
CA TRP A 194 11.64 8.36 15.55
C TRP A 194 11.09 9.21 16.70
N GLY A 195 9.81 9.60 16.65
CA GLY A 195 9.12 10.28 17.74
C GLY A 195 9.08 11.82 17.63
N LEU A 196 9.57 12.41 16.53
CA LEU A 196 9.30 13.83 16.27
C LEU A 196 7.83 13.99 15.87
N ASP A 197 7.08 14.84 16.56
CA ASP A 197 5.72 15.15 16.17
C ASP A 197 5.67 16.03 14.90
N ALA A 198 4.57 15.94 14.15
CA ALA A 198 4.40 16.68 12.91
C ALA A 198 4.41 18.21 13.12
N GLU A 199 3.88 18.70 14.25
CA GLU A 199 3.79 20.14 14.55
C GLU A 199 5.17 20.77 14.78
N THR A 200 6.05 20.04 15.45
CA THR A 200 7.46 20.39 15.71
C THR A 200 8.25 20.38 14.41
N ILE A 201 8.07 19.36 13.57
CA ILE A 201 8.72 19.35 12.25
C ILE A 201 8.23 20.54 11.41
N GLU A 202 6.92 20.79 11.35
CA GLU A 202 6.31 21.90 10.60
C GLU A 202 6.77 23.27 11.11
N SER A 203 6.93 23.43 12.42
CA SER A 203 7.49 24.63 13.06
C SER A 203 8.96 24.85 12.67
N ILE A 204 9.75 23.79 12.57
CA ILE A 204 11.16 23.84 12.17
C ILE A 204 11.31 24.17 10.67
N VAL A 205 10.54 23.51 9.81
CA VAL A 205 10.65 23.68 8.35
C VAL A 205 9.88 24.92 7.84
N GLY A 206 8.89 25.39 8.61
CA GLY A 206 8.11 26.60 8.31
C GLY A 206 7.01 26.41 7.28
N TYR A 207 6.60 25.17 7.01
CA TYR A 207 5.53 24.82 6.07
C TYR A 207 4.88 23.48 6.45
N PRO A 208 3.62 23.24 6.03
CA PRO A 208 2.93 21.99 6.35
C PRO A 208 3.51 20.79 5.58
N ILE A 209 3.56 19.63 6.24
CA ILE A 209 4.02 18.37 5.64
C ILE A 209 2.86 17.77 4.86
N THR A 210 2.85 17.97 3.55
CA THR A 210 1.80 17.44 2.67
C THR A 210 2.10 16.05 2.12
N ASP A 211 3.37 15.70 2.00
CA ASP A 211 3.84 14.38 1.57
C ASP A 211 4.85 13.90 2.62
N ARG A 212 4.53 12.82 3.32
CA ARG A 212 5.37 12.28 4.39
C ARG A 212 6.50 11.39 3.85
N THR A 213 6.40 10.97 2.60
CA THR A 213 7.24 9.95 1.98
C THR A 213 8.37 10.54 1.14
N ILE A 214 8.27 11.84 0.81
CA ILE A 214 9.34 12.58 0.17
C ILE A 214 10.59 12.59 1.07
N LYS A 215 11.76 12.41 0.45
CA LYS A 215 13.04 12.56 1.14
C LYS A 215 13.20 14.01 1.56
N LEU A 216 13.61 14.24 2.80
CA LEU A 216 13.87 15.58 3.35
C LEU A 216 14.81 16.38 2.44
N ARG A 217 15.84 15.72 1.91
CA ARG A 217 16.80 16.34 0.98
C ARG A 217 16.14 16.82 -0.30
N ASP A 218 15.24 16.04 -0.87
CA ASP A 218 14.59 16.34 -2.14
C ASP A 218 13.52 17.42 -1.94
N ASP A 219 12.76 17.37 -0.85
CA ASP A 219 11.78 18.39 -0.49
C ASP A 219 12.42 19.77 -0.23
N PHE A 220 13.51 19.79 0.56
CA PHE A 220 14.27 21.02 0.78
C PHE A 220 14.88 21.56 -0.52
N SER A 221 15.41 20.69 -1.37
CA SER A 221 15.96 21.10 -2.66
C SER A 221 14.89 21.74 -3.57
N GLN A 222 13.68 21.18 -3.60
CA GLN A 222 12.56 21.73 -4.38
C GLN A 222 12.13 23.12 -3.88
N LYS A 223 12.24 23.38 -2.58
CA LYS A 223 11.85 24.64 -1.95
C LYS A 223 13.00 25.67 -1.85
N GLY A 224 14.17 25.34 -2.39
CA GLY A 224 15.36 26.19 -2.32
C GLY A 224 15.96 26.31 -0.92
N LEU A 225 15.75 25.30 -0.08
CA LEU A 225 16.24 25.21 1.29
C LEU A 225 17.50 24.33 1.35
N GLU A 226 18.46 24.69 2.21
CA GLU A 226 19.70 23.96 2.37
C GLU A 226 19.53 22.77 3.32
N PHE A 227 19.60 21.54 2.79
CA PHE A 227 19.39 20.31 3.58
C PHE A 227 20.30 20.22 4.80
N SER A 228 21.56 20.66 4.71
CA SER A 228 22.49 20.59 5.84
C SER A 228 22.08 21.49 7.02
N VAL A 229 21.35 22.57 6.78
CA VAL A 229 20.90 23.50 7.84
C VAL A 229 19.73 22.87 8.59
N TYR A 230 18.68 22.48 7.86
CA TYR A 230 17.48 21.90 8.44
C TYR A 230 17.72 20.53 9.05
N LYS A 231 18.60 19.72 8.45
CA LYS A 231 19.06 18.45 9.04
C LYS A 231 19.58 18.67 10.48
N ASN A 232 20.43 19.68 10.71
CA ASN A 232 21.02 19.87 12.03
C ASN A 232 19.98 20.27 13.07
N VAL A 233 19.01 21.11 12.69
CA VAL A 233 17.92 21.54 13.59
C VAL A 233 16.97 20.38 13.91
N LEU A 234 16.61 19.58 12.91
CA LEU A 234 15.81 18.37 13.10
C LEU A 234 16.55 17.31 13.93
N GLN A 235 17.87 17.19 13.74
CA GLN A 235 18.72 16.31 14.54
C GLN A 235 18.80 16.78 15.99
N GLU A 236 18.87 18.08 16.23
CA GLU A 236 18.86 18.66 17.56
C GLU A 236 17.51 18.40 18.25
N ALA A 237 16.40 18.56 17.53
CA ALA A 237 15.07 18.22 18.04
C ALA A 237 14.95 16.72 18.40
N LEU A 238 15.50 15.82 17.57
CA LEU A 238 15.54 14.38 17.86
C LEU A 238 16.37 14.06 19.11
N ASN A 239 17.50 14.74 19.31
CA ASN A 239 18.40 14.49 20.44
C ASN A 239 17.85 14.99 21.78
N ILE A 240 16.74 15.76 21.78
CA ILE A 240 16.09 16.30 23.00
C ILE A 240 14.99 15.34 23.51
N LEU A 241 14.56 14.39 22.68
CA LEU A 241 13.62 13.32 23.05
C LEU A 241 14.32 12.19 23.81
#